data_AF-A0A7W0Y152-F1
#
_entry.id   AF-A0A7W0Y152-F1
#
_cell.length_a   1.000
_cell.length_b   1.000
_cell.length_c   1.000
_cell.angle_alpha   90.00
_cell.angle_beta   90.00
_cell.angle_gamma   90.00
#
_symmetry.space_group_name_H-M   'P 1'
#
loop_
_entity.id
_entity.type
_entity.pdbx_description
1 polymer ?
#
loop_
_entity_poly.entity_id
_entity_poly.type
_entity_poly.pdbx_seq_one_letter_code
_entity_poly.pdbx_strand_id
1 'polypeptide(L)'
;MTSPEPPDTNRHGQPDLVAGRHALYAFLTAAALVTVLVRINVTLPAVGHLGSALVAVLFLYLPVYAAHRRGEDLDDYGFHARPLRRGLLTAGIAFAIIFPIFILGYFAFYEIACGGDSVLRHLVPRGMCSHYGGLAALHLPAMTWKLAEFCAVQLVVVALPEELFFRGFLHGLLEKRFPPKRRILGGGVGRALVLSSLAFALIHLPKDGDPLALATFFPGLLFGWMYSATRSVLASTVTHAGSNILIRLLDLIGQR
;
A
#
# COMPACT_ATOMS: atom_id res chain seq x y z
N MET A 1 19.82 -31.74 -38.22
CA MET A 1 18.68 -31.63 -37.29
C MET A 1 19.24 -31.56 -35.88
N THR A 2 19.41 -30.36 -35.35
CA THR A 2 19.83 -30.12 -33.97
C THR A 2 18.61 -30.31 -33.08
N SER A 3 18.65 -31.30 -32.21
CA SER A 3 17.61 -31.53 -31.19
C SER A 3 17.45 -30.27 -30.33
N PRO A 4 16.22 -29.84 -30.00
CA PRO A 4 16.03 -28.74 -29.07
C PRO A 4 16.56 -29.14 -27.68
N GLU A 5 17.38 -28.28 -27.08
CA GLU A 5 17.81 -28.41 -25.69
C GLU A 5 16.58 -28.47 -24.76
N PRO A 6 16.58 -29.35 -23.75
CA PRO A 6 15.52 -29.38 -22.76
C PRO A 6 15.51 -28.06 -21.97
N PRO A 7 14.33 -27.55 -21.57
CA PRO A 7 14.24 -26.33 -20.78
C PRO A 7 14.97 -26.50 -19.44
N ASP A 8 15.92 -25.59 -19.17
CA ASP A 8 16.69 -25.48 -17.94
C ASP A 8 15.76 -25.24 -16.73
N THR A 9 15.43 -26.32 -16.02
CA THR A 9 14.52 -26.32 -14.87
C THR A 9 15.18 -25.89 -13.55
N ASN A 10 16.43 -25.39 -13.56
CA ASN A 10 17.21 -25.11 -12.34
C ASN A 10 17.30 -23.64 -11.90
N ARG A 11 16.51 -22.70 -12.46
CA ARG A 11 16.61 -21.25 -12.10
C ARG A 11 15.86 -20.79 -10.85
N HIS A 12 15.05 -21.63 -10.21
CA HIS A 12 14.09 -21.19 -9.17
C HIS A 12 14.67 -20.78 -7.81
N GLY A 13 15.99 -20.66 -7.66
CA GLY A 13 16.63 -20.22 -6.41
C GLY A 13 17.82 -19.27 -6.54
N GLN A 14 18.23 -18.91 -7.77
CA GLN A 14 19.40 -18.04 -7.95
C GLN A 14 19.01 -16.56 -7.96
N PRO A 15 19.73 -15.70 -7.22
CA PRO A 15 19.48 -14.26 -7.20
C PRO A 15 19.58 -13.60 -8.58
N ASP A 16 18.48 -13.03 -9.10
CA ASP A 16 18.48 -12.29 -10.37
C ASP A 16 18.96 -10.83 -10.17
N LEU A 17 20.22 -10.57 -10.54
CA LEU A 17 20.83 -9.22 -10.48
C LEU A 17 20.14 -8.21 -11.41
N VAL A 18 19.64 -8.66 -12.56
CA VAL A 18 18.98 -7.82 -13.54
C VAL A 18 17.65 -7.35 -12.98
N ALA A 19 16.82 -8.25 -12.43
CA ALA A 19 15.58 -7.89 -11.74
C ALA A 19 15.81 -6.85 -10.62
N GLY A 20 16.87 -7.00 -9.82
CA GLY A 20 17.22 -6.04 -8.78
C GLY A 20 17.54 -4.63 -9.31
N ARG A 21 18.24 -4.53 -10.43
CA ARG A 21 18.52 -3.23 -11.08
C ARG A 21 17.24 -2.58 -11.61
N HIS A 22 16.35 -3.38 -12.22
CA HIS A 22 15.07 -2.88 -12.69
C HIS A 22 14.16 -2.39 -11.56
N ALA A 23 14.12 -3.12 -10.44
CA ALA A 23 13.42 -2.68 -9.23
C ALA A 23 13.93 -1.31 -8.77
N LEU A 24 15.27 -1.15 -8.69
CA LEU A 24 15.89 0.11 -8.28
C LEU A 24 15.54 1.24 -9.25
N TYR A 25 15.73 1.07 -10.55
CA TYR A 25 15.45 2.12 -11.53
C TYR A 25 13.97 2.48 -11.61
N ALA A 26 13.07 1.50 -11.50
CA ALA A 26 11.63 1.75 -11.45
C ALA A 26 11.27 2.59 -10.22
N PHE A 27 11.79 2.23 -9.05
CA PHE A 27 11.54 3.00 -7.82
C PHE A 27 12.12 4.41 -7.90
N LEU A 28 13.37 4.59 -8.35
CA LEU A 28 13.99 5.91 -8.47
C LEU A 28 13.24 6.80 -9.47
N THR A 29 12.82 6.24 -10.60
CA THR A 29 11.98 6.96 -11.58
C THR A 29 10.65 7.37 -10.97
N ALA A 30 9.97 6.44 -10.29
CA ALA A 30 8.71 6.73 -9.61
C ALA A 30 8.89 7.81 -8.53
N ALA A 31 9.93 7.72 -7.71
CA ALA A 31 10.22 8.69 -6.65
C ALA A 31 10.50 10.09 -7.18
N ALA A 32 11.29 10.21 -8.25
CA ALA A 32 11.53 11.49 -8.90
C ALA A 32 10.22 12.10 -9.44
N LEU A 33 9.42 11.31 -10.15
CA LEU A 33 8.16 11.79 -10.72
C LEU A 33 7.13 12.13 -9.64
N VAL A 34 6.96 11.29 -8.62
CA VAL A 34 6.07 11.58 -7.48
C VAL A 34 6.47 12.90 -6.81
N THR A 35 7.76 13.13 -6.57
CA THR A 35 8.26 14.37 -5.96
C THR A 35 7.84 15.63 -6.74
N VAL A 36 7.75 15.53 -8.07
CA VAL A 36 7.27 16.62 -8.92
C VAL A 36 5.74 16.68 -8.94
N LEU A 37 5.07 15.55 -9.16
CA LEU A 37 3.62 15.48 -9.36
C LEU A 37 2.83 15.89 -8.11
N VAL A 38 3.31 15.56 -6.91
CA VAL A 38 2.64 15.97 -5.66
C VAL A 38 2.67 17.48 -5.41
N ARG A 39 3.50 18.24 -6.13
CA ARG A 39 3.53 19.71 -6.06
C ARG A 39 2.45 20.36 -6.92
N ILE A 40 1.78 19.59 -7.78
CA ILE A 40 0.67 20.07 -8.61
C ILE A 40 -0.59 20.13 -7.75
N ASN A 41 -0.80 21.28 -7.11
CA ASN A 41 -1.98 21.55 -6.29
C ASN A 41 -3.11 22.19 -7.10
N VAL A 42 -3.63 21.43 -8.07
CA VAL A 42 -4.77 21.83 -8.89
C VAL A 42 -5.93 20.89 -8.59
N THR A 43 -7.09 21.46 -8.25
CA THR A 43 -8.32 20.68 -8.05
C THR A 43 -9.24 20.91 -9.25
N LEU A 44 -9.59 19.82 -9.94
CA LEU A 44 -10.51 19.88 -11.09
C LEU A 44 -11.88 19.31 -10.69
N PRO A 45 -12.98 19.87 -11.23
CA PRO A 45 -14.30 19.26 -11.11
C PRO A 45 -14.27 17.79 -11.56
N ALA A 46 -14.91 16.90 -10.82
CA ALA A 46 -14.99 15.44 -11.04
C ALA A 46 -13.67 14.62 -10.91
N VAL A 47 -12.49 15.24 -11.02
CA VAL A 47 -11.19 14.53 -10.87
C VAL A 47 -10.62 14.67 -9.46
N GLY A 48 -10.94 15.75 -8.76
CA GLY A 48 -10.34 16.08 -7.46
C GLY A 48 -8.91 16.60 -7.63
N HIS A 49 -8.00 16.20 -6.76
CA HIS A 49 -6.61 16.68 -6.75
C HIS A 49 -5.79 16.08 -7.90
N LEU A 50 -5.50 16.88 -8.92
CA LEU A 50 -4.85 16.46 -10.16
C LEU A 50 -3.50 15.78 -9.91
N GLY A 51 -2.68 16.32 -9.01
CA GLY A 51 -1.38 15.70 -8.68
C GLY A 51 -1.52 14.26 -8.18
N SER A 52 -2.55 13.98 -7.38
CA SER A 52 -2.81 12.62 -6.85
C SER A 52 -3.30 11.67 -7.95
N ALA A 53 -4.16 12.16 -8.84
CA ALA A 53 -4.63 11.39 -10.00
C ALA A 53 -3.47 11.03 -10.94
N LEU A 54 -2.54 11.96 -11.18
CA LEU A 54 -1.35 11.70 -11.99
C LEU A 54 -0.40 10.69 -11.34
N VAL A 55 -0.28 10.70 -10.00
CA VAL A 55 0.47 9.67 -9.27
C VAL A 55 -0.18 8.29 -9.43
N ALA A 56 -1.51 8.19 -9.36
CA ALA A 56 -2.22 6.94 -9.63
C ALA A 56 -1.97 6.43 -11.06
N VAL A 57 -2.03 7.33 -12.06
CA VAL A 57 -1.68 7.01 -13.46
C VAL A 57 -0.24 6.53 -13.56
N LEU A 58 0.71 7.19 -12.90
CA LEU A 58 2.11 6.77 -12.87
C LEU A 58 2.26 5.34 -12.32
N PHE A 59 1.66 5.03 -11.17
CA PHE A 59 1.75 3.69 -10.57
C PHE A 59 1.02 2.62 -11.36
N LEU A 60 0.02 2.97 -12.16
CA LEU A 60 -0.63 2.03 -13.08
C LEU A 60 0.22 1.79 -14.34
N TYR A 61 0.70 2.84 -15.01
CA TYR A 61 1.34 2.73 -16.32
C TYR A 61 2.83 2.39 -16.27
N LEU A 62 3.56 2.80 -15.23
CA LEU A 62 4.98 2.46 -15.09
C LEU A 62 5.24 0.95 -15.06
N PRO A 63 4.54 0.12 -14.26
CA PRO A 63 4.73 -1.31 -14.27
C PRO A 63 4.27 -1.94 -15.60
N VAL A 64 3.19 -1.46 -16.21
CA VAL A 64 2.72 -1.92 -17.54
C VAL A 64 3.80 -1.72 -18.59
N TYR A 65 4.34 -0.50 -18.68
CA TYR A 65 5.39 -0.14 -19.63
C TYR A 65 6.65 -0.98 -19.40
N ALA A 66 7.08 -1.11 -18.15
CA ALA A 66 8.29 -1.84 -17.81
C ALA A 66 8.14 -3.36 -18.07
N ALA A 67 7.00 -3.95 -17.76
CA ALA A 67 6.69 -5.35 -18.07
C ALA A 67 6.66 -5.60 -19.59
N HIS A 68 5.98 -4.73 -20.35
CA HIS A 68 5.93 -4.81 -21.80
C HIS A 68 7.32 -4.75 -22.45
N ARG A 69 8.19 -3.84 -21.98
CA ARG A 69 9.59 -3.72 -22.43
C ARG A 69 10.43 -4.96 -22.14
N ARG A 70 10.01 -5.79 -21.18
CA ARG A 70 10.67 -7.03 -20.77
C ARG A 70 10.03 -8.27 -21.39
N GLY A 71 8.96 -8.11 -22.18
CA GLY A 71 8.19 -9.22 -22.71
C GLY A 71 7.48 -10.05 -21.63
N GLU A 72 7.19 -9.45 -20.48
CA GLU A 72 6.49 -10.08 -19.35
C GLU A 72 5.03 -9.60 -19.27
N ASP A 73 4.15 -10.43 -18.71
CA ASP A 73 2.75 -10.08 -18.49
C ASP A 73 2.57 -9.48 -17.08
N LEU A 74 1.57 -8.61 -16.91
CA LEU A 74 1.16 -8.16 -15.57
C LEU A 74 0.59 -9.29 -14.71
N ASP A 75 0.11 -10.36 -15.34
CA ASP A 75 -0.30 -11.58 -14.64
C ASP A 75 0.88 -12.20 -13.86
N ASP A 76 2.11 -12.12 -14.37
CA ASP A 76 3.33 -12.57 -13.65
C ASP A 76 3.59 -11.77 -12.37
N TYR A 77 3.08 -10.55 -12.34
CA TYR A 77 3.14 -9.62 -11.22
C TYR A 77 1.90 -9.68 -10.34
N GLY A 78 0.99 -10.64 -10.56
CA GLY A 78 -0.17 -10.87 -9.71
C GLY A 78 -1.29 -9.84 -9.90
N PHE A 79 -1.36 -9.20 -11.07
CA PHE A 79 -2.46 -8.30 -11.46
C PHE A 79 -3.73 -9.08 -11.86
N HIS A 80 -4.17 -9.95 -10.95
CA HIS A 80 -5.36 -10.76 -11.11
C HIS A 80 -6.03 -11.01 -9.76
N ALA A 81 -7.33 -11.32 -9.78
CA ALA A 81 -8.08 -11.62 -8.55
C ALA A 81 -7.88 -13.05 -8.02
N ARG A 82 -7.25 -13.95 -8.79
CA ARG A 82 -7.09 -15.35 -8.40
C ARG A 82 -5.88 -15.54 -7.46
N PRO A 83 -5.91 -16.47 -6.50
CA PRO A 83 -7.06 -17.21 -6.01
C PRO A 83 -8.00 -16.34 -5.16
N LEU A 84 -9.23 -16.12 -5.63
CA LEU A 84 -10.20 -15.18 -5.03
C LEU A 84 -10.49 -15.50 -3.56
N ARG A 85 -10.85 -16.76 -3.28
CA ARG A 85 -11.19 -17.21 -1.91
C ARG A 85 -10.04 -16.98 -0.93
N ARG A 86 -8.81 -17.32 -1.32
CA ARG A 86 -7.64 -17.16 -0.44
C ARG A 86 -7.31 -15.69 -0.25
N GLY A 87 -7.42 -14.88 -1.31
CA GLY A 87 -7.22 -13.43 -1.23
C GLY A 87 -8.20 -12.77 -0.27
N LEU A 88 -9.51 -13.02 -0.45
CA LEU A 88 -10.55 -12.47 0.41
C LEU A 88 -10.49 -12.99 1.84
N LEU A 89 -10.17 -14.27 2.05
CA LEU A 89 -9.97 -14.82 3.40
C LEU A 89 -8.81 -14.15 4.12
N THR A 90 -7.69 -13.91 3.40
CA THR A 90 -6.52 -13.25 3.97
C THR A 90 -6.83 -11.81 4.37
N ALA A 91 -7.54 -11.06 3.52
CA ALA A 91 -8.02 -9.72 3.83
C ALA A 91 -9.02 -9.72 5.00
N GLY A 92 -9.98 -10.65 5.00
CA GLY A 92 -10.98 -10.80 6.07
C GLY A 92 -10.36 -11.12 7.43
N ILE A 93 -9.33 -11.97 7.48
CA ILE A 93 -8.57 -12.24 8.71
C ILE A 93 -7.86 -10.98 9.20
N ALA A 94 -7.24 -10.22 8.29
CA ALA A 94 -6.60 -8.96 8.64
C ALA A 94 -7.62 -7.95 9.19
N PHE A 95 -8.80 -7.84 8.59
CA PHE A 95 -9.88 -7.01 9.13
C PHE A 95 -10.33 -7.49 10.52
N ALA A 96 -10.54 -8.79 10.70
CA ALA A 96 -11.03 -9.33 11.97
C ALA A 96 -10.03 -9.17 13.13
N ILE A 97 -8.73 -9.15 12.85
CA ILE A 97 -7.68 -9.10 13.88
C ILE A 97 -7.12 -7.68 14.01
N ILE A 98 -6.66 -7.09 12.91
CA ILE A 98 -5.89 -5.85 12.94
C ILE A 98 -6.81 -4.65 13.16
N PHE A 99 -8.00 -4.62 12.57
CA PHE A 99 -8.85 -3.44 12.67
C PHE A 99 -9.35 -3.21 14.09
N PRO A 100 -9.87 -4.21 14.84
CA PRO A 100 -10.23 -4.00 16.24
C PRO A 100 -9.06 -3.52 17.10
N ILE A 101 -7.86 -4.11 16.92
CA ILE A 101 -6.66 -3.69 17.65
C ILE A 101 -6.31 -2.24 17.31
N PHE A 102 -6.36 -1.88 16.04
CA PHE A 102 -6.09 -0.52 15.58
C PHE A 102 -7.12 0.49 16.10
N ILE A 103 -8.41 0.15 16.09
CA ILE A 103 -9.48 0.99 16.63
C ILE A 103 -9.25 1.26 18.12
N LEU A 104 -8.98 0.22 18.91
CA LEU A 104 -8.68 0.36 20.33
C LEU A 104 -7.43 1.22 20.55
N GLY A 105 -6.37 0.97 19.79
CA GLY A 105 -5.14 1.76 19.83
C GLY A 105 -5.34 3.22 19.45
N TYR A 106 -6.17 3.49 18.43
CA TYR A 106 -6.52 4.84 17.97
C TYR A 106 -7.19 5.64 19.08
N PHE A 107 -8.27 5.11 19.68
CA PHE A 107 -8.96 5.81 20.76
C PHE A 107 -8.06 5.95 22.00
N ALA A 108 -7.38 4.88 22.42
CA ALA A 108 -6.47 4.96 23.56
C ALA A 108 -5.37 6.02 23.35
N PHE A 109 -4.77 6.07 22.15
CA PHE A 109 -3.75 7.06 21.81
C PHE A 109 -4.30 8.48 21.88
N TYR A 110 -5.44 8.78 21.24
CA TYR A 110 -5.97 10.14 21.20
C TYR A 110 -6.57 10.60 22.53
N GLU A 111 -7.18 9.71 23.32
CA GLU A 111 -7.64 10.04 24.68
C GLU A 111 -6.46 10.46 25.57
N ILE A 112 -5.34 9.72 25.51
CA ILE A 112 -4.13 10.05 26.30
C ILE A 112 -3.43 11.29 25.73
N ALA A 113 -3.32 11.40 24.40
CA ALA A 113 -2.57 12.46 23.75
C ALA A 113 -3.30 13.82 23.82
N CYS A 114 -4.63 13.83 23.76
CA CYS A 114 -5.44 15.05 23.76
C CYS A 114 -6.09 15.37 25.12
N GLY A 115 -6.13 14.43 26.06
CA GLY A 115 -6.70 14.61 27.40
C GLY A 115 -5.84 15.41 28.40
N GLY A 116 -4.59 15.75 28.05
CA GLY A 116 -3.70 16.53 28.92
C GLY A 116 -2.37 16.91 28.26
N ASP A 117 -1.43 17.41 29.06
CA ASP A 117 -0.06 17.70 28.62
C ASP A 117 0.78 16.42 28.64
N SER A 118 0.61 15.60 27.61
CA SER A 118 1.44 14.42 27.39
C SER A 118 2.50 14.69 26.32
N VAL A 119 3.64 14.01 26.43
CA VAL A 119 4.67 14.01 25.37
C VAL A 119 4.09 13.54 24.03
N LEU A 120 3.10 12.64 24.07
CA LEU A 120 2.41 12.10 22.90
C LEU A 120 1.67 13.15 22.08
N ARG A 121 1.31 14.29 22.67
CA ARG A 121 0.67 15.41 21.96
C ARG A 121 1.51 15.95 20.78
N HIS A 122 2.83 15.77 20.82
CA HIS A 122 3.74 16.16 19.74
C HIS A 122 3.68 15.22 18.53
N LEU A 123 3.13 14.02 18.71
CA LEU A 123 2.93 13.01 17.65
C LEU A 123 1.55 13.13 17.01
N VAL A 124 0.67 13.96 17.57
CA VAL A 124 -0.69 14.17 17.06
C VAL A 124 -0.65 15.16 15.90
N PRO A 125 -1.30 14.87 14.75
CA PRO A 125 -1.44 15.83 13.66
C PRO A 125 -2.01 17.17 14.13
N ARG A 126 -1.52 18.27 13.53
CA ARG A 126 -1.94 19.63 13.92
C ARG A 126 -3.45 19.79 13.80
N GLY A 127 -4.07 20.35 14.84
CA GLY A 127 -5.52 20.57 14.90
C GLY A 127 -6.35 19.34 15.26
N MET A 128 -5.76 18.14 15.33
CA MET A 128 -6.54 16.94 15.62
C MET A 128 -7.13 16.96 17.04
N CYS A 129 -6.35 17.38 18.05
CA CYS A 129 -6.88 17.50 19.42
C CYS A 129 -7.96 18.56 19.59
N SER A 130 -8.03 19.60 18.75
CA SER A 130 -9.13 20.58 18.83
C SER A 130 -10.44 20.04 18.28
N HIS A 131 -10.38 19.09 17.33
CA HIS A 131 -11.56 18.46 16.73
C HIS A 131 -11.93 17.14 17.39
N TYR A 132 -11.03 16.51 18.14
CA TYR A 132 -11.26 15.25 18.80
C TYR A 132 -12.29 15.38 19.94
N GLY A 133 -13.39 14.63 19.83
CA GLY A 133 -14.47 14.59 20.81
C GLY A 133 -14.41 13.39 21.76
N GLY A 134 -13.49 12.46 21.51
CA GLY A 134 -13.32 11.26 22.34
C GLY A 134 -14.43 10.22 22.16
N LEU A 135 -14.38 9.17 22.98
CA LEU A 135 -15.39 8.11 23.02
C LEU A 135 -16.79 8.65 23.36
N ALA A 136 -16.87 9.78 24.06
CA ALA A 136 -18.13 10.44 24.42
C ALA A 136 -18.82 11.11 23.23
N ALA A 137 -18.08 11.44 22.15
CA ALA A 137 -18.62 12.10 20.95
C ALA A 137 -18.90 11.12 19.80
N LEU A 138 -18.84 9.81 20.06
CA LEU A 138 -19.11 8.79 19.05
C LEU A 138 -20.50 8.95 18.46
N HIS A 139 -20.54 9.18 17.15
CA HIS A 139 -21.77 9.27 16.39
C HIS A 139 -21.68 8.39 15.14
N LEU A 140 -22.84 8.01 14.61
CA LEU A 140 -22.89 7.29 13.34
C LEU A 140 -22.57 8.27 12.20
N PRO A 141 -21.60 7.96 11.32
CA PRO A 141 -21.29 8.83 10.21
C PRO A 141 -22.44 8.78 9.20
N ALA A 142 -22.77 9.92 8.61
CA ALA A 142 -23.79 9.97 7.58
C ALA A 142 -23.36 9.15 6.34
N MET A 143 -24.19 8.20 5.94
CA MET A 143 -23.99 7.40 4.73
C MET A 143 -24.32 8.23 3.49
N THR A 144 -23.37 9.07 3.09
CA THR A 144 -23.51 10.00 1.97
C THR A 144 -22.89 9.44 0.69
N TRP A 145 -23.31 9.96 -0.47
CA TRP A 145 -22.67 9.68 -1.74
C TRP A 145 -21.17 10.01 -1.75
N LYS A 146 -20.75 11.04 -1.01
CA LYS A 146 -19.33 11.41 -0.86
C LYS A 146 -18.53 10.31 -0.16
N LEU A 147 -19.12 9.61 0.81
CA LEU A 147 -18.47 8.48 1.48
C LEU A 147 -18.35 7.29 0.53
N ALA A 148 -19.39 6.98 -0.24
CA ALA A 148 -19.36 5.93 -1.25
C ALA A 148 -18.32 6.21 -2.35
N GLU A 149 -18.29 7.45 -2.85
CA GLU A 149 -17.28 7.94 -3.79
C GLU A 149 -15.86 7.79 -3.21
N PHE A 150 -15.66 8.21 -1.96
CA PHE A 150 -14.38 8.05 -1.27
C PHE A 150 -13.95 6.59 -1.20
N CYS A 151 -14.83 5.66 -0.83
CA CYS A 151 -14.53 4.23 -0.79
C CYS A 151 -14.10 3.69 -2.18
N ALA A 152 -14.81 4.09 -3.24
CA ALA A 152 -14.47 3.70 -4.61
C ALA A 152 -13.11 4.25 -5.05
N VAL A 153 -12.83 5.52 -4.75
CA VAL A 153 -11.54 6.17 -5.02
C VAL A 153 -10.42 5.46 -4.26
N GLN A 154 -10.61 5.18 -2.96
CA GLN A 154 -9.60 4.48 -2.15
C GLN A 154 -9.28 3.09 -2.70
N LEU A 155 -10.28 2.37 -3.22
CA LEU A 155 -10.07 1.04 -3.77
C LEU A 155 -9.41 1.08 -5.16
N VAL A 156 -9.99 1.84 -6.09
CA VAL A 156 -9.67 1.77 -7.52
C VAL A 156 -8.56 2.74 -7.92
N VAL A 157 -8.55 3.94 -7.35
CA VAL A 157 -7.63 5.02 -7.76
C VAL A 157 -6.39 5.05 -6.87
N VAL A 158 -6.52 4.70 -5.59
CA VAL A 158 -5.40 4.74 -4.62
C VAL A 158 -4.78 3.35 -4.45
N ALA A 159 -5.51 2.43 -3.81
CA ALA A 159 -4.94 1.16 -3.39
C ALA A 159 -4.56 0.26 -4.57
N LEU A 160 -5.40 0.15 -5.62
CA LEU A 160 -5.10 -0.75 -6.73
C LEU A 160 -3.81 -0.35 -7.49
N PRO A 161 -3.61 0.91 -7.94
CA PRO A 161 -2.36 1.31 -8.60
C PRO A 161 -1.14 1.20 -7.69
N GLU A 162 -1.26 1.62 -6.43
CA GLU A 162 -0.15 1.52 -5.47
C GLU A 162 0.25 0.06 -5.21
N GLU A 163 -0.70 -0.82 -4.97
CA GLU A 163 -0.40 -2.25 -4.75
C GLU A 163 0.12 -2.92 -6.01
N LEU A 164 -0.37 -2.55 -7.19
CA LEU A 164 0.18 -3.03 -8.46
C LEU A 164 1.67 -2.66 -8.59
N PHE A 165 2.02 -1.40 -8.32
CA PHE A 165 3.40 -0.95 -8.42
C PHE A 165 4.29 -1.53 -7.32
N PHE A 166 3.92 -1.37 -6.05
CA PHE A 166 4.78 -1.73 -4.92
C PHE A 166 4.82 -3.23 -4.65
N ARG A 167 3.68 -3.92 -4.73
CA ARG A 167 3.57 -5.34 -4.35
C ARG A 167 3.66 -6.23 -5.57
N GLY A 168 2.88 -5.92 -6.61
CA GLY A 168 2.97 -6.67 -7.85
C GLY A 168 4.37 -6.55 -8.46
N PHE A 169 4.71 -5.36 -8.94
CA PHE A 169 5.90 -5.14 -9.74
C PHE A 169 7.20 -5.06 -8.92
N LEU A 170 7.32 -4.08 -8.01
CA LEU A 170 8.56 -3.81 -7.28
C LEU A 170 8.94 -4.96 -6.33
N HIS A 171 8.01 -5.39 -5.46
CA HIS A 171 8.25 -6.53 -4.56
C HIS A 171 8.49 -7.82 -5.36
N GLY A 172 7.73 -8.06 -6.44
CA GLY A 172 7.95 -9.22 -7.32
C GLY A 172 9.37 -9.28 -7.91
N LEU A 173 9.88 -8.16 -8.43
CA LEU A 173 11.26 -8.05 -8.90
C LEU A 173 12.28 -8.22 -7.76
N LEU A 174 12.00 -7.66 -6.59
CA LEU A 174 12.85 -7.82 -5.41
C LEU A 174 12.87 -9.26 -4.90
N GLU A 175 11.79 -10.03 -5.01
CA GLU A 175 11.78 -11.47 -4.69
C GLU A 175 12.57 -12.29 -5.72
N LYS A 176 12.57 -11.91 -7.01
CA LYS A 176 13.47 -12.52 -8.02
C LYS A 176 14.95 -12.28 -7.65
N ARG A 177 15.28 -11.07 -7.16
CA ARG A 177 16.64 -10.72 -6.71
C ARG A 177 17.02 -11.32 -5.35
N PHE A 178 16.10 -11.30 -4.41
CA PHE A 178 16.29 -11.73 -3.02
C PHE A 178 15.17 -12.69 -2.62
N PRO A 179 15.23 -13.96 -3.08
CA PRO A 179 14.21 -14.95 -2.75
C PRO A 179 14.00 -15.06 -1.23
N PRO A 180 12.74 -15.15 -0.76
CA PRO A 180 12.46 -15.24 0.66
C PRO A 180 13.05 -16.53 1.24
N LYS A 181 13.87 -16.41 2.28
CA LYS A 181 14.50 -17.56 2.97
C LYS A 181 13.53 -18.33 3.86
N ARG A 182 12.44 -17.67 4.29
CA ARG A 182 11.41 -18.25 5.14
C ARG A 182 10.04 -17.86 4.58
N ARG A 183 9.08 -18.78 4.68
CA ARG A 183 7.67 -18.50 4.40
C ARG A 183 6.86 -18.79 5.64
N ILE A 184 6.06 -17.82 6.07
CA ILE A 184 5.15 -17.94 7.22
C ILE A 184 3.73 -17.86 6.65
N LEU A 185 2.93 -18.91 6.86
CA LEU A 185 1.55 -19.01 6.32
C LEU A 185 1.48 -18.74 4.80
N GLY A 186 2.55 -19.11 4.07
CA GLY A 186 2.70 -18.92 2.62
C GLY A 186 3.43 -17.63 2.22
N GLY A 187 3.36 -16.57 3.02
CA GLY A 187 3.99 -15.29 2.70
C GLY A 187 5.50 -15.30 2.97
N GLY A 188 6.27 -14.83 2.00
CA GLY A 188 7.72 -14.73 2.06
C GLY A 188 8.19 -13.66 3.05
N VAL A 189 9.12 -14.05 3.92
CA VAL A 189 9.78 -13.16 4.88
C VAL A 189 11.26 -13.09 4.53
N GLY A 190 11.73 -11.88 4.23
CA GLY A 190 13.10 -11.65 3.79
C GLY A 190 13.37 -10.22 3.34
N ARG A 191 14.48 -10.02 2.63
CA ARG A 191 14.94 -8.68 2.20
C ARG A 191 13.96 -8.01 1.25
N ALA A 192 13.35 -8.76 0.32
CA ALA A 192 12.40 -8.21 -0.63
C ALA A 192 11.21 -7.53 0.07
N LEU A 193 10.68 -8.17 1.11
CA LEU A 193 9.61 -7.63 1.93
C LEU A 193 10.02 -6.30 2.57
N VAL A 194 11.13 -6.28 3.31
CA VAL A 194 11.61 -5.07 4.00
C VAL A 194 11.92 -3.94 3.01
N LEU A 195 12.58 -4.25 1.89
CA LEU A 195 12.97 -3.25 0.89
C LEU A 195 11.76 -2.65 0.18
N SER A 196 10.76 -3.47 -0.20
CA SER A 196 9.53 -2.96 -0.81
C SER A 196 8.73 -2.10 0.18
N SER A 197 8.60 -2.55 1.43
CA SER A 197 7.90 -1.77 2.47
C SER A 197 8.62 -0.45 2.79
N LEU A 198 9.95 -0.43 2.76
CA LEU A 198 10.74 0.79 2.93
C LEU A 198 10.55 1.73 1.73
N ALA A 199 10.58 1.21 0.51
CA ALA A 199 10.29 1.99 -0.70
C ALA A 199 8.88 2.61 -0.64
N PHE A 200 7.88 1.83 -0.20
CA PHE A 200 6.52 2.32 0.04
C PHE A 200 6.49 3.45 1.07
N ALA A 201 7.19 3.31 2.19
CA ALA A 201 7.25 4.35 3.21
C ALA A 201 7.91 5.65 2.70
N LEU A 202 9.04 5.51 2.00
CA LEU A 202 9.82 6.65 1.49
C LEU A 202 9.06 7.42 0.40
N ILE A 203 8.24 6.76 -0.42
CA ILE A 203 7.50 7.43 -1.50
C ILE A 203 6.45 8.42 -0.98
N HIS A 204 6.03 8.30 0.28
CA HIS A 204 5.00 9.16 0.89
C HIS A 204 5.58 10.47 1.43
N LEU A 205 6.88 10.53 1.73
CA LEU A 205 7.53 11.72 2.28
C LEU A 205 7.33 13.00 1.44
N PRO A 206 7.42 12.99 0.09
CA PRO A 206 7.37 14.22 -0.69
C PRO A 206 6.05 14.99 -0.64
N LYS A 207 4.93 14.33 -0.31
CA LYS A 207 3.59 14.94 -0.35
C LYS A 207 3.48 16.09 0.65
N ASP A 208 3.60 15.76 1.95
CA ASP A 208 3.42 16.71 3.04
C ASP A 208 4.72 16.97 3.83
N GLY A 209 5.80 16.23 3.53
CA GLY A 209 7.06 16.32 4.28
C GLY A 209 6.98 15.77 5.71
N ASP A 210 5.86 15.13 6.07
CA ASP A 210 5.60 14.61 7.41
C ASP A 210 6.38 13.29 7.63
N PRO A 211 7.34 13.25 8.58
CA PRO A 211 8.05 12.02 8.91
C PRO A 211 7.15 10.89 9.40
N LEU A 212 5.96 11.20 9.95
CA LEU A 212 4.98 10.18 10.37
C LEU A 212 4.51 9.30 9.21
N ALA A 213 4.60 9.80 7.98
CA ALA A 213 4.32 9.00 6.78
C ALA A 213 5.21 7.76 6.68
N LEU A 214 6.40 7.76 7.30
CA LEU A 214 7.28 6.58 7.35
C LEU A 214 6.66 5.40 8.11
N ALA A 215 5.66 5.65 8.97
CA ALA A 215 4.92 4.60 9.64
C ALA A 215 4.16 3.69 8.66
N THR A 216 3.91 4.14 7.42
CA THR A 216 3.35 3.29 6.35
C THR A 216 4.26 2.10 5.98
N PHE A 217 5.51 2.06 6.47
CA PHE A 217 6.37 0.89 6.47
C PHE A 217 5.69 -0.35 7.08
N PHE A 218 5.00 -0.20 8.22
CA PHE A 218 4.38 -1.32 8.95
C PHE A 218 3.21 -1.97 8.19
N PRO A 219 2.17 -1.25 7.75
CA PRO A 219 1.17 -1.84 6.86
C PRO A 219 1.81 -2.30 5.54
N GLY A 220 2.90 -1.65 5.11
CA GLY A 220 3.65 -2.10 3.95
C GLY A 220 4.24 -3.50 4.08
N LEU A 221 4.65 -3.92 5.29
CA LEU A 221 5.10 -5.29 5.57
C LEU A 221 3.91 -6.26 5.47
N LEU A 222 2.75 -5.89 6.00
CA LEU A 222 1.56 -6.72 5.89
C LEU A 222 1.16 -6.94 4.42
N PHE A 223 1.09 -5.86 3.64
CA PHE A 223 0.68 -5.90 2.24
C PHE A 223 1.66 -6.71 1.37
N GLY A 224 2.97 -6.56 1.59
CA GLY A 224 3.98 -7.38 0.92
C GLY A 224 3.90 -8.86 1.31
N TRP A 225 3.64 -9.15 2.59
CA TRP A 225 3.42 -10.53 3.06
C TRP A 225 2.19 -11.16 2.42
N MET A 226 1.06 -10.43 2.37
CA MET A 226 -0.18 -10.87 1.73
C MET A 226 0.02 -11.19 0.26
N TYR A 227 0.65 -10.28 -0.49
CA TYR A 227 0.99 -10.49 -1.89
C TYR A 227 1.86 -11.75 -2.07
N SER A 228 2.90 -11.92 -1.26
CA SER A 228 3.77 -13.10 -1.35
C SER A 228 3.05 -14.40 -0.99
N ALA A 229 2.03 -14.34 -0.13
CA ALA A 229 1.22 -15.49 0.28
C ALA A 229 0.17 -15.90 -0.76
N THR A 230 -0.40 -14.94 -1.47
CA THR A 230 -1.49 -15.17 -2.44
C THR A 230 -1.02 -15.18 -3.89
N ARG A 231 0.15 -14.59 -4.17
CA ARG A 231 0.64 -14.25 -5.52
C ARG A 231 -0.35 -13.38 -6.30
N SER A 232 -1.08 -12.54 -5.60
CA SER A 232 -2.08 -11.63 -6.15
C SER A 232 -2.13 -10.34 -5.33
N VAL A 233 -2.29 -9.20 -6.00
CA VAL A 233 -2.45 -7.91 -5.33
C VAL A 233 -3.80 -7.75 -4.63
N LEU A 234 -4.79 -8.60 -4.91
CA LEU A 234 -6.16 -8.46 -4.40
C LEU A 234 -6.23 -8.30 -2.88
N ALA A 235 -5.59 -9.18 -2.12
CA ALA A 235 -5.65 -9.16 -0.65
C ALA A 235 -5.05 -7.86 -0.10
N SER A 236 -3.92 -7.45 -0.68
CA SER A 236 -3.24 -6.21 -0.30
C SER A 236 -4.06 -4.99 -0.68
N THR A 237 -4.65 -4.95 -1.88
CA THR A 237 -5.49 -3.84 -2.36
C THR A 237 -6.73 -3.66 -1.49
N VAL A 238 -7.44 -4.75 -1.18
CA VAL A 238 -8.62 -4.70 -0.32
C VAL A 238 -8.24 -4.25 1.09
N THR A 239 -7.15 -4.78 1.65
CA THR A 239 -6.72 -4.44 3.01
C THR A 239 -6.22 -3.00 3.10
N HIS A 240 -5.48 -2.53 2.10
CA HIS A 240 -5.00 -1.16 1.99
C HIS A 240 -6.19 -0.19 1.89
N ALA A 241 -7.09 -0.38 0.93
CA ALA A 241 -8.29 0.46 0.80
C ALA A 241 -9.11 0.48 2.09
N GLY A 242 -9.32 -0.70 2.70
CA GLY A 242 -10.02 -0.84 3.97
C GLY A 242 -9.34 -0.06 5.11
N SER A 243 -8.01 -0.01 5.13
CA SER A 243 -7.25 0.73 6.17
C SER A 243 -7.45 2.24 6.02
N ASN A 244 -7.41 2.76 4.78
CA ASN A 244 -7.65 4.18 4.51
C ASN A 244 -9.10 4.57 4.84
N ILE A 245 -10.06 3.70 4.49
CA ILE A 245 -11.47 3.89 4.83
C ILE A 245 -11.67 3.85 6.35
N LEU A 246 -11.06 2.90 7.06
CA LEU A 246 -11.16 2.80 8.51
C LEU A 246 -10.68 4.08 9.21
N ILE A 247 -9.50 4.59 8.85
CA ILE A 247 -8.97 5.84 9.44
C ILE A 247 -9.94 6.99 9.18
N ARG A 248 -10.44 7.12 7.94
CA ARG A 248 -11.43 8.16 7.61
C ARG A 248 -12.72 8.03 8.43
N LEU A 249 -13.20 6.81 8.66
CA LEU A 249 -14.37 6.57 9.49
C LEU A 249 -14.11 6.93 10.94
N LEU A 250 -12.95 6.54 11.50
CA LEU A 250 -12.55 6.90 12.86
C LEU A 250 -12.45 8.41 13.06
N ASP A 251 -11.91 9.12 12.07
CA ASP A 251 -11.89 10.59 12.06
C ASP A 251 -13.31 11.15 12.09
N LEU A 252 -14.20 10.65 11.23
CA LEU A 252 -15.57 11.16 11.16
C LEU A 252 -16.34 10.91 12.47
N ILE A 253 -16.29 9.70 13.04
CA ILE A 253 -17.08 9.35 14.23
C ILE A 253 -16.51 9.93 15.53
N GLY A 254 -15.21 10.20 15.59
CA GLY A 254 -14.52 10.70 16.77
C GLY A 254 -14.39 12.22 16.83
N GLN A 255 -14.94 12.94 15.86
CA GLN A 255 -14.93 14.41 15.81
C GLN A 255 -16.11 15.03 16.57
N ARG A 256 -15.90 16.23 17.12
CA ARG A 256 -16.93 17.08 17.73
C ARG A 256 -17.82 17.76 16.69
#